data_AF-A0A1Q9MX96-F1
#
_entry.id   AF-A0A1Q9MX96-F1
#
_cell.length_a   1.000
_cell.length_b   1.000
_cell.length_c   1.000
_cell.angle_alpha   90.00
_cell.angle_beta   90.00
_cell.angle_gamma   90.00
#
_symmetry.space_group_name_H-M   'P 1'
#
loop_
_entity.id
_entity.type
_entity.pdbx_description
1 polymer ?
#
loop_
_entity_poly.entity_id
_entity_poly.type
_entity_poly.pdbx_seq_one_letter_code
_entity_poly.pdbx_strand_id
1 'polypeptide(L)'
;MTTSCLLDVFESFGEEALRLLKEKLNITTVDDFLRYPLTEIREKTGIEMNRIQQWKQVLELFKIPQMNPREAELLFYVNINSIEELSHRQAIRIYYKLRDLDKDTYFIIIQFPTLAKIDKWIYYAKLMTKRFRFGLSEPLLKLPLMTVERARELQKLSIWTAGEFLAKIPVIKNLRKRMNMDRKEWCAFVDILGFLEIEGIDAYFATTFFHAGITSVEMLRSTPDEQILTLVKAVQDKEDKCVERLTSNTLTKIKQNIVKNITTMEA
;
A
#
# COMPACT_ATOMS: atom_id res chain seq x y z
N MET A 1 7.21 5.90 -6.78
CA MET A 1 8.65 6.18 -6.67
C MET A 1 9.35 4.85 -6.80
N THR A 2 10.11 4.68 -7.88
CA THR A 2 10.85 3.48 -8.27
C THR A 2 11.94 3.16 -7.25
N THR A 3 11.82 2.05 -6.54
CA THR A 3 12.83 1.55 -5.58
C THR A 3 13.83 0.64 -6.31
N SER A 4 14.46 1.18 -7.35
CA SER A 4 15.63 0.55 -7.98
C SER A 4 16.90 0.80 -7.15
N CYS A 5 16.84 0.48 -5.85
CA CYS A 5 18.00 0.50 -4.97
C CYS A 5 18.74 -0.84 -5.10
N LEU A 6 20.07 -0.80 -5.10
CA LEU A 6 20.90 -1.99 -5.15
C LEU A 6 20.93 -2.67 -3.78
N LEU A 7 21.07 -4.00 -3.76
CA LEU A 7 21.14 -4.78 -2.52
C LEU A 7 22.47 -4.63 -1.78
N ASP A 8 23.53 -4.20 -2.47
CA ASP A 8 24.88 -4.01 -1.90
C ASP A 8 24.96 -2.87 -0.86
N VAL A 9 23.96 -1.99 -0.82
CA VAL A 9 23.85 -0.91 0.17
C VAL A 9 23.41 -1.42 1.54
N PHE A 10 22.91 -2.67 1.64
CA PHE A 10 22.49 -3.29 2.90
C PHE A 10 23.63 -4.12 3.51
N GLU A 11 24.10 -3.74 4.69
CA GLU A 11 25.21 -4.41 5.37
C GLU A 11 24.87 -5.86 5.76
N SER A 12 23.60 -6.14 6.06
CA SER A 12 23.12 -7.45 6.50
C SER A 12 23.18 -8.56 5.44
N PHE A 13 23.31 -8.22 4.16
CA PHE A 13 23.41 -9.21 3.10
C PHE A 13 24.79 -9.88 3.09
N GLY A 14 25.86 -9.09 3.22
CA GLY A 14 27.24 -9.57 3.11
C GLY A 14 27.64 -9.97 1.68
N GLU A 15 28.92 -9.86 1.36
CA GLU A 15 29.45 -10.00 -0.01
C GLU A 15 29.18 -11.38 -0.63
N GLU A 16 29.32 -12.45 0.14
CA GLU A 16 29.16 -13.82 -0.35
C GLU A 16 27.71 -14.11 -0.80
N ALA A 17 26.73 -13.69 0.00
CA ALA A 17 25.32 -13.89 -0.35
C ALA A 17 24.91 -13.05 -1.55
N LEU A 18 25.40 -11.80 -1.65
CA LEU A 18 25.16 -10.94 -2.81
C LEU A 18 25.71 -11.57 -4.08
N ARG A 19 26.90 -12.18 -4.02
CA ARG A 19 27.48 -12.93 -5.14
C ARG A 19 26.58 -14.09 -5.57
N LEU A 20 26.09 -14.89 -4.62
CA LEU A 20 25.19 -16.01 -4.92
C LEU A 20 23.86 -15.56 -5.55
N LEU A 21 23.25 -14.50 -5.03
CA LEU A 21 22.02 -13.92 -5.56
C LEU A 21 22.20 -13.42 -7.00
N LYS A 22 23.33 -12.76 -7.27
CA LYS A 22 23.67 -12.25 -8.60
C LYS A 22 23.96 -13.38 -9.59
N GLU A 23 24.80 -14.36 -9.22
CA GLU A 23 25.22 -15.43 -10.13
C GLU A 23 24.10 -16.44 -10.44
N LYS A 24 23.26 -16.78 -9.45
CA LYS A 24 22.26 -17.85 -9.60
C LYS A 24 20.90 -17.36 -10.08
N LEU A 25 20.53 -16.12 -9.73
CA LEU A 25 19.19 -15.58 -9.92
C LEU A 25 19.17 -14.21 -10.61
N ASN A 26 20.33 -13.61 -10.88
CA ASN A 26 20.47 -12.26 -11.41
C ASN A 26 19.72 -11.20 -10.57
N ILE A 27 19.61 -11.43 -9.26
CA ILE A 27 18.99 -10.48 -8.34
C ILE A 27 20.03 -9.45 -7.96
N THR A 28 19.77 -8.18 -8.28
CA THR A 28 20.68 -7.06 -7.97
C THR A 28 20.00 -5.91 -7.25
N THR A 29 18.69 -5.75 -7.44
CA THR A 29 17.91 -4.69 -6.81
C THR A 29 16.94 -5.21 -5.75
N VAL A 30 16.48 -4.30 -4.90
CA VAL A 30 15.42 -4.56 -3.91
C VAL A 30 14.14 -5.08 -4.59
N ASP A 31 13.74 -4.44 -5.69
CA ASP A 31 12.54 -4.82 -6.44
C ASP A 31 12.68 -6.23 -7.05
N ASP A 32 13.87 -6.59 -7.53
CA ASP A 32 14.12 -7.95 -8.04
C ASP A 32 13.95 -8.98 -6.92
N PHE A 33 14.58 -8.76 -5.77
CA PHE A 33 14.53 -9.70 -4.65
C PHE A 33 13.08 -9.96 -4.21
N LEU A 34 12.28 -8.90 -4.11
CA LEU A 34 10.89 -8.99 -3.64
C LEU A 34 9.93 -9.64 -4.63
N ARG A 35 10.33 -9.81 -5.91
CA ARG A 35 9.54 -10.52 -6.93
C ARG A 35 9.68 -12.03 -6.83
N TYR A 36 10.82 -12.52 -6.37
CA TYR A 36 11.07 -13.97 -6.30
C TYR A 36 10.42 -14.60 -5.07
N PRO A 37 9.87 -15.82 -5.21
CA PRO A 37 9.41 -16.59 -4.05
C PRO A 37 10.62 -17.02 -3.21
N LEU A 38 10.51 -16.88 -1.89
CA LEU A 38 11.63 -17.17 -0.95
C LEU A 38 12.12 -18.62 -1.02
N THR A 39 11.22 -19.56 -1.35
CA THR A 39 11.56 -20.97 -1.54
C THR A 39 12.53 -21.18 -2.70
N GLU A 40 12.34 -20.46 -3.80
CA GLU A 40 13.22 -20.54 -4.97
C GLU A 40 14.59 -19.91 -4.69
N ILE A 41 14.61 -18.79 -3.94
CA ILE A 41 15.86 -18.17 -3.50
C ILE A 41 16.68 -19.18 -2.68
N ARG A 42 16.05 -19.83 -1.70
CA ARG A 42 16.70 -20.85 -0.87
C ARG A 42 17.24 -22.00 -1.71
N GLU A 43 16.42 -22.56 -2.60
CA GLU A 43 16.79 -23.76 -3.38
C GLU A 43 17.97 -23.50 -4.33
N LYS A 44 18.02 -22.32 -4.97
CA LYS A 44 19.09 -22.00 -5.93
C LYS A 44 20.37 -21.48 -5.29
N THR A 45 20.27 -20.78 -4.16
CA THR A 45 21.43 -20.16 -3.50
C THR A 45 21.98 -20.99 -2.34
N GLY A 46 21.18 -21.90 -1.77
CA GLY A 46 21.53 -22.64 -0.56
C GLY A 46 21.52 -21.80 0.73
N ILE A 47 21.07 -20.54 0.67
CA ILE A 47 21.01 -19.65 1.83
C ILE A 47 19.88 -20.10 2.77
N GLU A 48 20.12 -20.04 4.07
CA GLU A 48 19.14 -20.41 5.09
C GLU A 48 17.83 -19.61 4.96
N MET A 49 16.69 -20.28 5.08
CA MET A 49 15.37 -19.65 4.96
C MET A 49 15.17 -18.50 5.96
N ASN A 50 15.63 -18.67 7.20
CA ASN A 50 15.49 -17.65 8.24
C ASN A 50 16.19 -16.36 7.82
N ARG A 51 17.40 -16.45 7.29
CA ARG A 51 18.17 -15.29 6.81
C ARG A 51 17.48 -14.59 5.64
N ILE A 52 16.93 -15.35 4.69
CA ILE A 52 16.16 -14.81 3.56
C ILE A 52 14.90 -14.07 4.05
N GLN A 53 14.21 -14.60 5.06
CA GLN A 53 13.04 -13.96 5.66
C GLN A 53 13.40 -12.64 6.36
N GLN A 54 14.51 -12.61 7.10
CA GLN A 54 15.02 -11.39 7.74
C GLN A 54 15.31 -10.31 6.69
N TRP A 55 15.99 -10.67 5.61
CA TRP A 55 16.24 -9.74 4.49
C TRP A 55 14.95 -9.22 3.89
N LYS A 56 13.96 -10.08 3.63
CA LYS A 56 12.66 -9.64 3.14
C LYS A 56 12.02 -8.60 4.07
N GLN A 57 12.07 -8.81 5.38
CA GLN A 57 11.49 -7.89 6.37
C GLN A 57 12.19 -6.53 6.36
N VAL A 58 13.53 -6.51 6.32
CA VAL A 58 14.33 -5.28 6.18
C VAL A 58 13.98 -4.55 4.88
N LEU A 59 13.96 -5.27 3.75
CA LEU A 59 13.63 -4.71 2.45
C LEU A 59 12.19 -4.19 2.37
N GLU A 60 11.25 -4.81 3.08
CA GLU A 60 9.88 -4.31 3.20
C GLU A 60 9.82 -3.00 3.99
N LEU A 61 10.52 -2.88 5.11
CA LEU A 61 10.64 -1.63 5.87
C LEU A 61 11.26 -0.51 5.04
N PHE A 62 12.28 -0.83 4.23
CA PHE A 62 12.95 0.12 3.36
C PHE A 62 12.01 0.78 2.32
N LYS A 63 10.84 0.20 2.04
CA LYS A 63 9.83 0.84 1.18
C LYS A 63 9.28 2.14 1.77
N ILE A 64 9.46 2.38 3.06
CA ILE A 64 9.01 3.61 3.72
C ILE A 64 9.76 4.83 3.13
N PRO A 65 9.04 5.83 2.61
CA PRO A 65 9.66 7.03 2.07
C PRO A 65 10.63 7.71 3.05
N GLN A 66 11.77 8.18 2.54
CA GLN A 66 12.81 8.88 3.29
C GLN A 66 13.50 8.03 4.38
N MET A 67 13.34 6.70 4.33
CA MET A 67 14.12 5.75 5.10
C MET A 67 15.37 5.34 4.31
N ASN A 68 16.53 5.32 4.96
CA ASN A 68 17.74 4.77 4.36
C ASN A 68 17.88 3.27 4.70
N PRO A 69 18.75 2.51 3.99
CA PRO A 69 18.94 1.08 4.25
C PRO A 69 19.33 0.76 5.69
N ARG A 70 20.23 1.57 6.28
CA ARG A 70 20.67 1.41 7.66
C ARG A 70 19.54 1.57 8.67
N GLU A 71 18.63 2.51 8.46
CA GLU A 71 17.48 2.75 9.32
C GLU A 71 16.50 1.59 9.29
N ALA A 72 16.29 0.98 8.12
CA ALA A 72 15.47 -0.22 8.00
C ALA A 72 16.09 -1.40 8.79
N GLU A 73 17.41 -1.59 8.72
CA GLU A 73 18.12 -2.59 9.51
C GLU A 73 18.05 -2.30 11.01
N LEU A 74 18.22 -1.05 11.44
CA LEU A 74 18.10 -0.66 12.84
C LEU A 74 16.71 -0.94 13.40
N LEU A 75 15.66 -0.64 12.63
CA LEU A 75 14.28 -0.97 13.02
C LEU A 75 14.09 -2.48 13.19
N PHE A 76 14.65 -3.27 12.28
CA PHE A 76 14.63 -4.72 12.39
C PHE A 76 15.31 -5.21 13.68
N TYR A 77 16.50 -4.69 14.01
CA TYR A 77 17.23 -5.05 15.23
C TYR A 77 16.51 -4.67 16.54
N VAL A 78 15.65 -3.64 16.54
CA VAL A 78 14.80 -3.30 17.70
C VAL A 78 13.48 -4.08 17.76
N ASN A 79 13.41 -5.18 17.01
CA ASN A 79 12.24 -6.04 16.85
C ASN A 79 11.03 -5.28 16.30
N ILE A 80 11.25 -4.47 15.26
CA ILE A 80 10.18 -3.91 14.44
C ILE A 80 10.37 -4.50 13.05
N ASN A 81 9.60 -5.54 12.72
CA ASN A 81 9.87 -6.38 11.55
C ASN A 81 8.90 -6.16 10.38
N SER A 82 7.92 -5.28 10.54
CA SER A 82 6.93 -4.97 9.51
C SER A 82 6.49 -3.52 9.53
N ILE A 83 6.03 -3.04 8.37
CA ILE A 83 5.43 -1.70 8.25
C ILE A 83 4.19 -1.60 9.15
N GLU A 84 3.40 -2.68 9.24
CA GLU A 84 2.22 -2.76 10.11
C GLU A 84 2.58 -2.55 11.57
N GLU A 85 3.56 -3.28 12.08
CA GLU A 85 4.02 -3.13 13.45
C GLU A 85 4.47 -1.68 13.71
N LEU A 86 5.31 -1.13 12.84
CA LEU A 86 5.79 0.24 12.96
C LEU A 86 4.66 1.26 13.02
N SER A 87 3.59 1.06 12.24
CA SER A 87 2.44 1.97 12.21
C SER A 87 1.67 2.06 13.53
N HIS A 88 1.78 1.05 14.40
CA HIS A 88 1.13 1.03 15.72
C HIS A 88 2.06 1.49 16.86
N ARG A 89 3.34 1.74 16.58
CA ARG A 89 4.31 2.18 17.60
C ARG A 89 4.23 3.68 17.87
N GLN A 90 4.83 4.08 18.99
CA GLN A 90 5.04 5.48 19.38
C GLN A 90 6.52 5.83 19.21
N ALA A 91 6.83 6.99 18.63
CA ALA A 91 8.21 7.37 18.31
C ALA A 91 9.13 7.35 19.53
N ILE A 92 8.64 7.82 20.68
CA ILE A 92 9.41 7.84 21.93
C ILE A 92 9.84 6.43 22.37
N ARG A 93 9.00 5.41 22.18
CA ARG A 93 9.32 4.02 22.53
C ARG A 93 10.38 3.45 21.60
N ILE A 94 10.32 3.77 20.31
CA ILE A 94 11.32 3.35 19.33
C ILE A 94 12.67 3.99 19.65
N TYR A 95 12.67 5.29 19.97
CA TYR A 95 13.88 6.00 20.33
C TYR A 95 14.59 5.38 21.55
N TYR A 96 13.84 5.06 22.61
CA TYR A 96 14.43 4.37 23.77
C TYR A 96 14.97 2.98 23.41
N LYS A 97 14.24 2.19 22.63
CA LYS A 97 14.73 0.89 22.14
C LYS A 97 16.02 1.00 21.33
N LEU A 98 16.15 2.01 20.47
CA LEU A 98 17.38 2.26 19.71
C LEU A 98 18.53 2.63 20.64
N ARG A 99 18.28 3.41 21.69
CA ARG A 99 19.29 3.74 22.70
C ARG A 99 19.73 2.52 23.50
N ASP A 100 18.82 1.62 23.82
CA ASP A 100 19.16 0.40 24.55
C ASP A 100 19.96 -0.56 23.65
N LEU A 101 19.57 -0.70 22.38
CA LEU A 101 20.35 -1.45 21.38
C LEU A 101 21.80 -0.94 21.27
N ASP A 102 22.00 0.38 21.21
CA ASP A 102 23.34 0.97 21.11
C ASP A 102 24.19 0.73 22.36
N LYS A 103 23.58 0.71 23.55
CA LYS A 103 24.29 0.32 24.79
C LYS A 103 24.71 -1.14 24.77
N ASP A 104 23.83 -2.02 24.30
CA ASP A 104 24.06 -3.47 24.31
C ASP A 104 25.08 -3.91 23.25
N THR A 105 25.09 -3.22 22.10
CA THR A 105 25.92 -3.60 20.95
C THR A 105 27.17 -2.74 20.77
N TYR A 106 27.32 -1.68 21.57
CA TYR A 106 28.45 -0.74 21.57
C TYR A 106 28.80 -0.25 20.14
N PHE A 107 28.13 0.80 19.66
CA PHE A 107 28.46 1.59 18.45
C PHE A 107 27.92 1.12 17.09
N ILE A 108 26.78 0.42 17.03
CA ILE A 108 26.11 0.15 15.75
C ILE A 108 25.51 1.44 15.15
N ILE A 109 25.19 2.44 15.98
CA ILE A 109 24.47 3.66 15.58
C ILE A 109 25.42 4.87 15.54
N ILE A 110 25.94 5.19 14.35
CA ILE A 110 26.79 6.39 14.14
C ILE A 110 25.98 7.69 14.22
N GLN A 111 24.74 7.67 13.71
CA GLN A 111 23.81 8.79 13.79
C GLN A 111 22.44 8.33 14.27
N PHE A 112 22.03 8.84 15.43
CA PHE A 112 20.69 8.57 15.95
C PHE A 112 19.63 9.33 15.15
N PRO A 113 18.53 8.67 14.74
CA PRO A 113 17.41 9.37 14.15
C PRO A 113 16.76 10.28 15.20
N THR A 114 16.36 11.48 14.77
CA THR A 114 15.60 12.40 15.63
C THR A 114 14.17 11.86 15.84
N LEU A 115 13.52 12.25 16.93
CA LEU A 115 12.11 11.89 17.18
C LEU A 115 11.21 12.29 16.00
N ALA A 116 11.41 13.48 15.42
CA ALA A 116 10.67 13.94 14.25
C ALA A 116 10.88 13.05 13.02
N LYS A 117 12.07 12.45 12.84
CA LYS A 117 12.33 11.50 11.76
C LYS A 117 11.60 10.17 12.01
N ILE A 118 11.62 9.67 13.24
CA ILE A 118 10.88 8.48 13.64
C ILE A 118 9.36 8.69 13.47
N ASP A 119 8.84 9.86 13.87
CA ASP A 119 7.44 10.22 13.67
C ASP A 119 7.06 10.25 12.19
N LYS A 120 7.96 10.74 11.30
CA LYS A 120 7.75 10.65 9.85
C LYS A 120 7.69 9.22 9.36
N TRP A 121 8.57 8.32 9.83
CA TRP A 121 8.49 6.91 9.47
C TRP A 121 7.18 6.29 9.93
N ILE A 122 6.74 6.56 11.16
CA ILE A 122 5.44 6.08 11.67
C ILE A 122 4.29 6.66 10.85
N TYR A 123 4.34 7.94 10.48
CA TYR A 123 3.34 8.58 9.62
C TYR A 123 3.24 7.89 8.26
N TYR A 124 4.37 7.67 7.60
CA TYR A 124 4.40 6.97 6.32
C TYR A 124 4.02 5.50 6.46
N ALA A 125 4.46 4.83 7.52
CA ALA A 125 4.05 3.46 7.82
C ALA A 125 2.53 3.39 7.98
N LYS A 126 1.91 4.32 8.73
CA LYS A 126 0.44 4.45 8.82
C LYS A 126 -0.21 4.72 7.46
N LEU A 127 0.41 5.52 6.60
CA LEU A 127 -0.09 5.78 5.25
C LEU A 127 0.03 4.56 4.33
N MET A 128 1.06 3.74 4.53
CA MET A 128 1.34 2.54 3.74
C MET A 128 0.56 1.32 4.24
N THR A 129 0.37 1.20 5.56
CA THR A 129 -0.48 0.16 6.19
C THR A 129 -1.95 0.47 6.04
N LYS A 130 -2.28 1.71 5.66
CA LYS A 130 -3.55 2.04 5.03
C LYS A 130 -3.74 1.37 3.65
N ARG A 131 -2.87 0.44 3.24
CA ARG A 131 -3.16 -0.62 2.25
C ARG A 131 -2.83 -2.01 2.82
N PHE A 132 -3.74 -3.00 2.85
CA PHE A 132 -5.09 -3.07 2.28
C PHE A 132 -6.11 -3.43 3.37
N ARG A 133 -6.60 -2.41 4.10
CA ARG A 133 -8.03 -2.40 4.44
C ARG A 133 -8.79 -1.64 3.36
N PHE A 134 -8.41 -0.40 3.09
CA PHE A 134 -9.11 0.52 2.18
C PHE A 134 -8.29 0.82 0.90
N GLY A 135 -8.96 1.12 -0.22
CA GLY A 135 -8.34 1.48 -1.51
C GLY A 135 -7.80 2.92 -1.60
N LEU A 136 -7.72 3.65 -0.49
CA LEU A 136 -7.47 5.10 -0.47
C LEU A 136 -6.08 5.54 -0.95
N SER A 137 -5.06 4.69 -0.84
CA SER A 137 -3.74 5.03 -1.40
C SER A 137 -3.63 4.68 -2.89
N GLU A 138 -4.71 4.27 -3.56
CA GLU A 138 -4.74 4.09 -5.02
C GLU A 138 -4.51 5.41 -5.77
N PRO A 139 -3.58 5.41 -6.75
CA PRO A 139 -3.38 6.57 -7.59
C PRO A 139 -4.66 6.80 -8.39
N LEU A 140 -5.10 8.04 -8.42
CA LEU A 140 -6.37 8.44 -9.03
C LEU A 140 -6.45 8.07 -10.51
N LEU A 141 -5.31 8.01 -11.19
CA LEU A 141 -5.22 7.65 -12.61
C LEU A 141 -5.71 6.23 -12.91
N LYS A 142 -5.76 5.34 -11.91
CA LYS A 142 -6.31 3.99 -12.07
C LYS A 142 -7.83 3.93 -11.96
N LEU A 143 -8.47 5.01 -11.51
CA LEU A 143 -9.91 5.03 -11.29
C LEU A 143 -10.67 5.33 -12.59
N PRO A 144 -11.89 4.82 -12.75
CA PRO A 144 -12.76 5.21 -13.85
C PRO A 144 -12.99 6.72 -13.83
N LEU A 145 -13.28 7.28 -15.02
CA LEU A 145 -13.54 8.71 -15.23
C LEU A 145 -12.33 9.63 -14.99
N MET A 146 -11.17 9.12 -14.58
CA MET A 146 -9.94 9.90 -14.46
C MET A 146 -9.18 9.90 -15.80
N THR A 147 -9.21 11.04 -16.50
CA THR A 147 -8.39 11.24 -17.70
C THR A 147 -7.01 11.80 -17.33
N VAL A 148 -6.04 11.68 -18.24
CA VAL A 148 -4.69 12.26 -18.06
C VAL A 148 -4.74 13.77 -17.82
N GLU A 149 -5.65 14.47 -18.50
CA GLU A 149 -5.84 15.92 -18.34
C GLU A 149 -6.32 16.27 -16.93
N ARG A 150 -7.32 15.53 -16.42
CA ARG A 150 -7.83 15.66 -15.06
C ARG A 150 -6.74 15.36 -14.03
N ALA A 151 -5.97 14.30 -14.24
CA ALA A 151 -4.85 13.94 -13.38
C ALA A 151 -3.77 15.03 -13.35
N ARG A 152 -3.48 15.70 -14.48
CA ARG A 152 -2.56 16.85 -14.52
C ARG A 152 -3.06 18.04 -13.70
N GLU A 153 -4.36 18.34 -13.74
CA GLU A 153 -4.94 19.39 -12.89
C GLU A 153 -4.80 19.07 -11.40
N LEU A 154 -4.98 17.80 -11.02
CA LEU A 154 -4.79 17.35 -9.64
C LEU A 154 -3.32 17.35 -9.21
N GLN A 155 -2.41 17.03 -10.11
CA GLN A 155 -0.98 17.14 -9.89
C GLN A 155 -0.55 18.57 -9.54
N LYS A 156 -1.12 19.60 -10.20
CA LYS A 156 -0.87 21.02 -9.86
C LYS A 156 -1.27 21.37 -8.42
N LEU A 157 -2.19 20.60 -7.84
CA LEU A 157 -2.70 20.75 -6.48
C LEU A 157 -2.03 19.77 -5.49
N SER A 158 -0.99 19.06 -5.95
CA SER A 158 -0.30 18.00 -5.22
C SER A 158 -1.28 16.95 -4.70
N ILE A 159 -2.16 16.46 -5.58
CA ILE A 159 -3.13 15.40 -5.29
C ILE A 159 -2.83 14.23 -6.21
N TRP A 160 -2.48 13.09 -5.62
CA TRP A 160 -2.03 11.90 -6.35
C TRP A 160 -2.88 10.67 -6.05
N THR A 161 -3.43 10.58 -4.83
CA THR A 161 -4.17 9.41 -4.33
C THR A 161 -5.62 9.72 -4.00
N ALA A 162 -6.46 8.69 -3.94
CA ALA A 162 -7.87 8.81 -3.54
C ALA A 162 -8.04 9.45 -2.14
N GLY A 163 -7.21 9.07 -1.16
CA GLY A 163 -7.24 9.62 0.19
C GLY A 163 -6.84 11.09 0.24
N GLU A 164 -5.80 11.49 -0.49
CA GLU A 164 -5.42 12.91 -0.61
C GLU A 164 -6.53 13.73 -1.28
N PHE A 165 -7.19 13.13 -2.28
CA PHE A 165 -8.31 13.77 -2.97
C PHE A 165 -9.46 14.01 -2.00
N LEU A 166 -9.96 12.98 -1.32
CA LEU A 166 -11.05 13.08 -0.34
C LEU A 166 -10.75 14.11 0.76
N ALA A 167 -9.52 14.14 1.28
CA ALA A 167 -9.11 15.12 2.29
C ALA A 167 -9.13 16.57 1.78
N LYS A 168 -8.88 16.79 0.48
CA LYS A 168 -8.77 18.12 -0.12
C LYS A 168 -10.03 18.60 -0.83
N ILE A 169 -10.97 17.72 -1.19
CA ILE A 169 -12.28 18.08 -1.77
C ILE A 169 -12.95 19.23 -1.00
N PRO A 170 -13.12 19.18 0.34
CA PRO A 170 -13.87 20.24 1.05
C PRO A 170 -13.13 21.58 1.08
N VAL A 171 -11.80 21.57 0.90
CA VAL A 171 -10.96 22.75 0.97
C VAL A 171 -10.91 23.49 -0.37
N ILE A 172 -10.89 22.74 -1.48
CA ILE A 172 -10.64 23.30 -2.81
C ILE A 172 -11.96 23.74 -3.46
N LYS A 173 -12.23 25.04 -3.39
CA LYS A 173 -13.39 25.65 -4.06
C LYS A 173 -13.36 25.38 -5.56
N ASN A 174 -14.52 25.00 -6.10
CA ASN A 174 -14.74 24.76 -7.53
C ASN A 174 -13.86 23.65 -8.14
N LEU A 175 -13.36 22.68 -7.36
CA LEU A 175 -12.55 21.57 -7.87
C LEU A 175 -13.21 20.85 -9.06
N ARG A 176 -14.52 20.57 -8.97
CA ARG A 176 -15.32 20.01 -10.07
C ARG A 176 -15.15 20.79 -11.39
N LYS A 177 -15.27 22.12 -11.34
CA LYS A 177 -15.16 22.98 -12.53
C LYS A 177 -13.73 22.94 -13.09
N ARG A 178 -12.71 22.89 -12.22
CA ARG A 178 -11.30 22.78 -12.64
C ARG A 178 -10.99 21.46 -13.33
N MET A 179 -11.64 20.37 -12.90
CA MET A 179 -11.51 19.06 -13.52
C MET A 179 -12.36 18.90 -14.79
N ASN A 180 -13.09 19.95 -15.20
CA ASN A 180 -14.01 19.90 -16.34
C ASN A 180 -14.94 18.69 -16.28
N MET A 181 -15.52 18.43 -15.11
CA MET A 181 -16.51 17.38 -14.89
C MET A 181 -17.90 18.02 -14.82
N ASP A 182 -18.86 17.38 -15.47
CA ASP A 182 -20.26 17.73 -15.26
C ASP A 182 -20.74 17.26 -13.87
N ARG A 183 -21.99 17.58 -13.51
CA ARG A 183 -22.53 17.21 -12.20
C ARG A 183 -22.70 15.70 -12.03
N LYS A 184 -23.09 14.98 -13.09
CA LYS A 184 -23.35 13.53 -13.04
C LYS A 184 -22.04 12.76 -12.94
N GLU A 185 -21.06 13.11 -13.77
CA GLU A 185 -19.70 12.56 -13.74
C GLU A 185 -19.03 12.79 -12.39
N TRP A 186 -19.17 14.00 -11.83
CA TRP A 186 -18.62 14.31 -10.52
C TRP A 186 -19.23 13.45 -9.41
N CYS A 187 -20.56 13.30 -9.39
CA CYS A 187 -21.23 12.44 -8.42
C CYS A 187 -20.75 10.99 -8.57
N ALA A 188 -20.76 10.43 -9.79
CA ALA A 188 -20.28 9.08 -10.04
C ALA A 188 -18.81 8.88 -9.61
N PHE A 189 -17.95 9.86 -9.87
CA PHE A 189 -16.55 9.82 -9.44
C PHE A 189 -16.39 9.83 -7.91
N VAL A 190 -17.18 10.66 -7.22
CA VAL A 190 -17.21 10.67 -5.75
C VAL A 190 -17.75 9.36 -5.19
N ASP A 191 -18.79 8.79 -5.81
CA ASP A 191 -19.35 7.49 -5.40
C ASP A 191 -18.33 6.36 -5.58
N ILE A 192 -17.54 6.39 -6.66
CA ILE A 192 -16.41 5.46 -6.86
C ILE A 192 -15.39 5.58 -5.72
N LEU A 193 -15.05 6.80 -5.32
CA LEU A 193 -14.13 7.01 -4.20
C LEU A 193 -14.68 6.46 -2.89
N GLY A 194 -16.00 6.52 -2.70
CA GLY A 194 -16.69 5.89 -1.56
C GLY A 194 -16.49 4.38 -1.49
N PHE A 195 -16.35 3.68 -2.63
CA PHE A 195 -15.98 2.26 -2.61
C PHE A 195 -14.61 2.03 -2.00
N LEU A 196 -13.64 2.92 -2.26
CA LEU A 196 -12.28 2.80 -1.75
C LEU A 196 -12.21 3.04 -0.23
N GLU A 197 -13.25 3.60 0.38
CA GLU A 197 -13.41 3.71 1.83
C GLU A 197 -13.97 2.42 2.47
N ILE A 198 -14.28 1.38 1.69
CA ILE A 198 -14.74 0.09 2.21
C ILE A 198 -13.58 -0.89 2.33
N GLU A 199 -13.56 -1.60 3.44
CA GLU A 199 -12.51 -2.57 3.70
C GLU A 199 -12.64 -3.77 2.75
N GLY A 200 -11.57 -4.06 2.01
CA GLY A 200 -11.50 -5.14 1.01
C GLY A 200 -11.80 -4.69 -0.42
N ILE A 201 -12.05 -3.40 -0.67
CA ILE A 201 -12.23 -2.87 -2.02
C ILE A 201 -11.02 -2.01 -2.42
N ASP A 202 -10.38 -2.39 -3.51
CA ASP A 202 -9.29 -1.65 -4.14
C ASP A 202 -9.75 -0.95 -5.44
N ALA A 203 -8.81 -0.32 -6.15
CA ALA A 203 -9.13 0.34 -7.42
C ALA A 203 -9.60 -0.65 -8.49
N TYR A 204 -9.15 -1.90 -8.45
CA TYR A 204 -9.60 -2.92 -9.40
C TYR A 204 -11.08 -3.21 -9.18
N PHE A 205 -11.47 -3.64 -7.97
CA PHE A 205 -12.87 -3.93 -7.66
C PHE A 205 -13.77 -2.71 -7.82
N ALA A 206 -13.34 -1.51 -7.41
CA ALA A 206 -14.12 -0.30 -7.63
C ALA A 206 -14.38 -0.03 -9.12
N THR A 207 -13.39 -0.29 -9.98
CA THR A 207 -13.52 -0.17 -11.44
C THR A 207 -14.43 -1.24 -12.02
N THR A 208 -14.28 -2.49 -11.56
CA THR A 208 -15.13 -3.60 -11.98
C THR A 208 -16.60 -3.36 -11.59
N PHE A 209 -16.87 -2.90 -10.38
CA PHE A 209 -18.23 -2.54 -9.94
C PHE A 209 -18.82 -1.42 -10.78
N PHE A 210 -18.03 -0.38 -11.07
CA PHE A 210 -18.46 0.71 -11.93
C PHE A 210 -18.86 0.22 -13.33
N HIS A 211 -18.03 -0.62 -13.96
CA HIS A 211 -18.33 -1.20 -15.27
C HIS A 211 -19.48 -2.23 -15.25
N ALA A 212 -19.71 -2.88 -14.10
CA ALA A 212 -20.87 -3.72 -13.85
C ALA A 212 -22.17 -2.92 -13.63
N GLY A 213 -22.10 -1.58 -13.63
CA GLY A 213 -23.23 -0.68 -13.41
C GLY A 213 -23.53 -0.41 -11.93
N ILE A 214 -22.70 -0.91 -11.02
CA ILE A 214 -22.82 -0.67 -9.57
C ILE A 214 -22.00 0.57 -9.25
N THR A 215 -22.65 1.73 -9.29
CA THR A 215 -21.95 3.02 -9.20
C THR A 215 -21.83 3.57 -7.79
N SER A 216 -22.57 3.05 -6.81
CA SER A 216 -22.54 3.54 -5.42
C SER A 216 -22.55 2.41 -4.39
N VAL A 217 -22.07 2.74 -3.18
CA VAL A 217 -22.08 1.83 -2.02
C VAL A 217 -23.51 1.43 -1.64
N GLU A 218 -24.47 2.35 -1.77
CA GLU A 218 -25.89 2.09 -1.50
C GLU A 218 -26.47 1.07 -2.48
N MET A 219 -26.12 1.19 -3.76
CA MET A 219 -26.52 0.23 -4.79
C MET A 219 -25.90 -1.14 -4.51
N LEU A 220 -24.61 -1.20 -4.17
CA LEU A 220 -23.94 -2.44 -3.80
C LEU A 220 -24.60 -3.11 -2.58
N ARG A 221 -25.07 -2.33 -1.59
CA ARG A 221 -25.76 -2.84 -0.40
C ARG A 221 -27.14 -3.42 -0.73
N SER A 222 -27.93 -2.69 -1.52
CA SER A 222 -29.33 -3.02 -1.85
C SER A 222 -29.46 -4.12 -2.90
N THR A 223 -28.48 -4.28 -3.78
CA THR A 223 -28.51 -5.29 -4.85
C THR A 223 -28.27 -6.70 -4.27
N PRO A 224 -29.07 -7.72 -4.66
CA PRO A 224 -28.84 -9.11 -4.26
C PRO A 224 -27.47 -9.65 -4.68
N ASP A 225 -26.88 -10.50 -3.85
CA ASP A 225 -25.52 -11.02 -4.05
C ASP A 225 -25.37 -11.79 -5.37
N GLU A 226 -26.36 -12.60 -5.73
CA GLU A 226 -26.37 -13.37 -6.99
C GLU A 226 -26.33 -12.46 -8.22
N GLN A 227 -27.06 -11.34 -8.17
CA GLN A 227 -27.08 -10.37 -9.25
C GLN A 227 -25.72 -9.66 -9.37
N ILE A 228 -25.11 -9.27 -8.25
CA ILE A 228 -23.78 -8.64 -8.23
C ILE A 228 -22.74 -9.60 -8.83
N LEU A 229 -22.72 -10.86 -8.39
CA LEU A 229 -21.77 -11.85 -8.89
C LEU A 229 -21.93 -12.09 -10.39
N THR A 230 -23.17 -12.11 -10.88
CA THR A 230 -23.45 -12.28 -12.32
C THR A 230 -22.95 -11.09 -13.15
N LEU A 231 -23.24 -9.87 -12.71
CA LEU A 231 -22.82 -8.64 -13.39
C LEU A 231 -21.30 -8.49 -13.39
N VAL A 232 -20.67 -8.69 -12.23
CA VAL A 232 -19.21 -8.60 -12.08
C VAL A 232 -18.51 -9.66 -12.90
N LYS A 233 -19.00 -10.91 -12.87
CA LYS A 233 -18.42 -11.99 -13.67
C LYS A 233 -18.46 -11.69 -15.17
N ALA A 234 -19.55 -11.11 -15.67
CA ALA A 234 -19.65 -10.72 -17.08
C ALA A 234 -18.63 -9.64 -17.50
N VAL A 235 -18.18 -8.80 -16.55
CA VAL A 235 -17.08 -7.84 -16.77
C VAL A 235 -15.73 -8.55 -16.69
N GLN A 236 -15.50 -9.35 -15.64
CA GLN A 236 -14.24 -10.05 -15.42
C GLN A 236 -13.91 -11.08 -16.51
N ASP A 237 -14.91 -11.73 -17.10
CA ASP A 237 -14.73 -12.69 -18.20
C ASP A 237 -14.37 -12.01 -19.53
N LYS A 238 -14.57 -10.69 -19.66
CA LYS A 238 -14.15 -9.89 -20.83
C LYS A 238 -12.75 -9.30 -20.68
N GLU A 239 -12.16 -9.37 -19.49
CA GLU A 239 -10.83 -8.82 -19.22
C GLU A 239 -9.75 -9.91 -19.44
N ASP A 240 -8.81 -9.64 -20.35
CA ASP A 240 -7.68 -10.54 -20.63
C ASP A 240 -6.75 -10.75 -19.42
N LYS A 241 -6.80 -9.85 -18.43
CA LYS A 241 -5.94 -9.84 -17.24
C LYS A 241 -6.74 -9.63 -15.96
N CYS A 242 -7.64 -10.56 -15.66
CA CYS A 242 -8.32 -10.63 -14.36
C CYS A 242 -7.28 -10.83 -13.24
N VAL A 243 -7.13 -9.85 -12.35
CA VAL A 243 -6.19 -9.89 -11.22
C VAL A 243 -6.72 -10.82 -10.12
N GLU A 244 -8.00 -10.68 -9.78
CA GLU A 244 -8.68 -11.49 -8.76
C GLU A 244 -10.18 -11.61 -9.09
N ARG A 245 -10.75 -12.81 -8.93
CA ARG A 245 -12.18 -13.04 -9.18
C ARG A 245 -13.02 -12.76 -7.93
N LEU A 246 -14.14 -12.06 -8.10
CA LEU A 246 -15.06 -11.82 -7.01
C LEU A 246 -15.74 -13.14 -6.60
N THR A 247 -15.56 -13.54 -5.34
CA THR A 247 -16.23 -14.73 -4.76
C THR A 247 -17.37 -14.32 -3.83
N SER A 248 -18.30 -15.23 -3.58
CA SER A 248 -19.39 -15.03 -2.60
C SER A 248 -18.85 -14.70 -1.20
N ASN A 249 -17.78 -15.37 -0.79
CA ASN A 249 -17.10 -15.13 0.49
C ASN A 249 -16.52 -13.71 0.56
N THR A 250 -15.87 -13.25 -0.51
CA THR A 250 -15.32 -11.88 -0.60
C THR A 250 -16.44 -10.85 -0.55
N LEU A 251 -17.52 -11.05 -1.32
CA LEU A 251 -18.68 -10.15 -1.34
C LEU A 251 -19.37 -10.05 0.02
N THR A 252 -19.53 -11.18 0.72
CA THR A 252 -20.11 -11.21 2.07
C THR A 252 -19.29 -10.38 3.05
N LYS A 253 -17.96 -10.52 3.02
CA LYS A 253 -17.04 -9.72 3.85
C LYS A 253 -17.15 -8.23 3.53
N ILE A 254 -17.18 -7.87 2.25
CA ILE A 254 -17.35 -6.49 1.80
C ILE A 254 -18.66 -5.90 2.36
N LYS A 255 -19.79 -6.60 2.23
CA LYS A 255 -21.08 -6.14 2.75
C LYS A 255 -21.09 -6.01 4.28
N GLN A 256 -20.46 -6.93 5.00
CA GLN A 256 -20.29 -6.81 6.46
C GLN A 256 -19.47 -5.57 6.84
N ASN A 257 -18.43 -5.25 6.08
CA ASN A 257 -17.60 -4.08 6.31
C ASN A 257 -18.33 -2.77 6.01
N ILE A 258 -19.21 -2.74 5.00
CA ILE A 258 -20.11 -1.60 4.74
C ILE A 258 -20.96 -1.29 5.97
N VAL A 259 -21.58 -2.31 6.57
CA VAL A 259 -22.42 -2.13 7.76
C VAL A 259 -21.61 -1.59 8.94
N LYS A 260 -20.43 -2.16 9.21
CA LYS A 260 -19.54 -1.72 10.29
C LYS A 260 -19.10 -0.25 10.15
N ASN A 261 -18.71 0.16 8.95
CA ASN A 261 -18.25 1.52 8.68
C ASN A 261 -19.34 2.58 8.97
N ILE A 262 -20.59 2.28 8.65
CA ILE A 262 -21.73 3.17 8.94
C ILE A 262 -21.92 3.30 10.45
N THR A 263 -21.85 2.19 11.19
CA THR A 263 -22.03 2.20 12.66
C THR A 263 -20.94 3.00 13.37
N THR A 264 -19.73 3.03 12.83
CA THR A 264 -18.61 3.84 13.36
C THR A 264 -18.68 5.32 12.99
N MET A 265 -19.49 5.72 12.01
CA MET A 265 -19.68 7.13 11.64
C MET A 265 -20.85 7.78 12.39
N GLU A 266 -21.78 6.98 12.92
CA GLU A 266 -22.94 7.43 13.70
C GLU A 266 -22.68 7.49 15.22
N ALA A 267 -21.54 6.98 15.70
CA ALA A 267 -21.12 6.95 17.10
C ALA A 267 -20.04 8.00 17.41
#